data_AF-C3Z3K6-F1
#
_entry.id   AF-C3Z3K6-F1
#
_cell.length_a   1.000
_cell.length_b   1.000
_cell.length_c   1.000
_cell.angle_alpha   90.00
_cell.angle_beta   90.00
_cell.angle_gamma   90.00
#
_symmetry.space_group_name_H-M   'P 1'
#
loop_
_entity.id
_entity.type
_entity.pdbx_description
1 polymer ?
#
loop_
_entity_poly.entity_id
_entity_poly.type
_entity_poly.pdbx_seq_one_letter_code
_entity_poly.pdbx_strand_id
1 'polypeptide(L)'
;MGEEREDCNTHRCPVDGQWGAWSPWSSCSQTCSGGSRIQHRVCDSPASAYGGETCPGPASQTMECGEPCQNIPMTTMNSKCHKASSSPFQAGCHCADGKVLQDGECVDPPLCRCTYQTQEVPPGAVLPYNECNNCTCVNGNMECDTAPCPVDCGWCPWSIWGECSKTCGAGVRSRYRSGDNPPPQNGGKMCEGPATDIDPCNTQPCEVSLVGWSDWTNWTSCTATCGNGLQYRYRECPEGETCDGDAMEETVCYAGICVYHGNWGAWSTWTTCSASCGTGFTARQRECNNPAPSNGGKFCEGSATEGVQCNMGSCNAHLCENITGSVYDDCGPACPRSCEDMSACVWSCQPGCYCPSGLVLNENRTACVDASACSCLDLETDTRHPPDSVITKDCNQCVCKNGQFSCTGEQCEVPGGWCYWGAWSKASCQGSCDSLQTRQRVCACPAPISQEGMCADVHSLEEGYGVQQEKAPCEPYNPCPVDGNWTEWSGWSGCEQCMAGSEFRTRSCANPPPQHGGEECTGNHTMSRPCQVDTELCGRE
;
A
#
# COMPACT_ATOMS: atom_id res chain seq x y z
N MET A 1 -112.55 26.87 -75.13
CA MET A 1 -112.35 25.99 -73.96
C MET A 1 -110.88 25.62 -73.97
N GLY A 2 -110.08 26.25 -73.11
CA GLY A 2 -108.66 25.92 -72.95
C GLY A 2 -108.53 24.81 -71.91
N GLU A 3 -107.77 23.76 -72.22
CA GLU A 3 -107.46 22.70 -71.27
C GLU A 3 -106.58 23.25 -70.13
N GLU A 4 -107.09 23.16 -68.91
CA GLU A 4 -106.34 23.41 -67.69
C GLU A 4 -105.57 22.12 -67.35
N ARG A 5 -104.24 22.21 -67.29
CA ARG A 5 -103.36 21.10 -66.93
C ARG A 5 -102.85 21.35 -65.52
N GLU A 6 -103.37 20.59 -64.56
CA GLU A 6 -102.85 20.54 -63.20
C GLU A 6 -101.78 19.44 -63.10
N ASP A 7 -100.59 19.78 -62.63
CA ASP A 7 -99.55 18.80 -62.32
C ASP A 7 -99.90 18.06 -61.02
N CYS A 8 -100.14 16.75 -61.12
CA CYS A 8 -100.34 15.88 -59.96
C CYS A 8 -99.03 15.20 -59.52
N ASN A 9 -98.90 14.90 -58.22
CA ASN A 9 -97.68 14.44 -57.52
C ASN A 9 -96.56 15.48 -57.32
N THR A 10 -96.89 16.66 -56.78
CA THR A 10 -95.90 17.71 -56.44
C THR A 10 -95.02 17.43 -55.21
N HIS A 11 -95.23 16.30 -54.52
CA HIS A 11 -94.48 15.92 -53.33
C HIS A 11 -93.40 14.89 -53.68
N ARG A 12 -92.14 15.21 -53.39
CA ARG A 12 -90.99 14.34 -53.66
C ARG A 12 -91.06 13.08 -52.79
N CYS A 13 -90.80 11.90 -53.38
CA CYS A 13 -90.84 10.62 -52.67
C CYS A 13 -89.71 10.55 -51.62
N PRO A 14 -89.94 9.90 -50.46
CA PRO A 14 -88.89 9.60 -49.49
C PRO A 14 -87.71 8.89 -50.16
N VAL A 15 -86.50 9.35 -49.87
CA VAL A 15 -85.25 8.71 -50.31
C VAL A 15 -84.56 8.21 -49.05
N ASP A 16 -84.47 6.90 -48.90
CA ASP A 16 -83.77 6.28 -47.78
C ASP A 16 -82.25 6.43 -47.97
N GLY A 17 -81.57 6.77 -46.87
CA GLY A 17 -80.13 6.98 -46.86
C GLY A 17 -79.37 5.67 -47.08
N GLN A 18 -78.37 5.69 -47.96
CA GLN A 18 -77.42 4.59 -48.14
C GLN A 18 -75.99 5.05 -47.89
N TRP A 19 -75.22 4.15 -47.29
CA TRP A 19 -73.81 4.38 -46.97
C TRP A 19 -72.97 4.54 -48.24
N GLY A 20 -72.15 5.59 -48.28
CA GLY A 20 -71.04 5.70 -49.22
C GLY A 20 -69.91 4.72 -48.92
N ALA A 21 -68.87 4.73 -49.76
CA ALA A 21 -67.71 3.87 -49.58
C ALA A 21 -66.96 4.19 -48.27
N TRP A 22 -66.37 3.16 -47.67
CA TRP A 22 -65.48 3.34 -46.53
C TRP A 22 -64.21 4.11 -46.92
N SER A 23 -63.73 4.97 -46.02
CA SER A 23 -62.39 5.54 -46.10
C SER A 23 -61.33 4.43 -46.03
N PRO A 24 -60.10 4.70 -46.49
CA PRO A 24 -58.96 3.85 -46.13
C PRO A 24 -58.85 3.73 -44.60
N TRP A 25 -58.33 2.61 -44.12
CA TRP A 25 -57.98 2.43 -42.71
C TRP A 25 -56.92 3.42 -42.26
N SER A 26 -57.04 3.93 -41.03
CA SER A 26 -55.98 4.68 -40.38
C SER A 26 -54.72 3.83 -40.21
N SER A 27 -53.58 4.48 -39.98
CA SER A 27 -52.40 3.82 -39.41
C SER A 27 -52.77 3.12 -38.09
N CYS A 28 -52.07 2.03 -37.77
CA CYS A 28 -52.27 1.35 -36.49
C CYS A 28 -51.92 2.30 -35.35
N SER A 29 -52.73 2.31 -34.29
CA SER A 29 -52.53 3.19 -33.13
C SER A 29 -51.24 2.90 -32.35
N GLN A 30 -50.67 1.70 -32.55
CA GLN A 30 -49.42 1.26 -31.96
C GLN A 30 -48.51 0.66 -33.03
N THR A 31 -47.20 0.86 -32.88
CA THR A 31 -46.18 0.26 -33.76
C THR A 31 -45.76 -1.14 -33.29
N CYS A 32 -46.08 -1.52 -32.04
CA CYS A 32 -45.82 -2.84 -31.46
C CYS A 32 -46.88 -3.19 -30.38
N SER A 33 -47.02 -4.48 -30.04
CA SER A 33 -47.85 -5.01 -28.93
C SER A 33 -49.38 -4.99 -29.12
N GLY A 34 -49.85 -4.94 -30.36
CA GLY A 34 -51.28 -4.89 -30.68
C GLY A 34 -51.85 -3.48 -30.54
N GLY A 35 -52.65 -3.06 -31.51
CA GLY A 35 -53.28 -1.76 -31.59
C GLY A 35 -54.56 -1.83 -32.42
N SER A 36 -55.16 -0.68 -32.68
CA SER A 36 -56.40 -0.59 -33.42
C SER A 36 -56.28 0.44 -34.56
N ARG A 37 -56.93 0.14 -35.67
CA ARG A 37 -57.09 1.04 -36.81
C ARG A 37 -58.57 1.28 -37.04
N ILE A 38 -58.91 2.48 -37.50
CA ILE A 38 -60.28 2.94 -37.65
C ILE A 38 -60.50 3.41 -39.09
N GLN A 39 -61.66 3.11 -39.66
CA GLN A 39 -62.14 3.68 -40.92
C GLN A 39 -63.55 4.25 -40.75
N HIS A 40 -63.92 5.21 -41.60
CA HIS A 40 -65.18 5.94 -41.51
C HIS A 40 -65.95 5.89 -42.83
N ARG A 41 -67.27 6.04 -42.77
CA ARG A 41 -68.15 6.19 -43.94
C ARG A 41 -69.22 7.24 -43.66
N VAL A 42 -69.73 7.84 -44.72
CA VAL A 42 -70.75 8.89 -44.65
C VAL A 42 -72.02 8.45 -45.38
N CYS A 43 -73.17 8.92 -44.91
CA CYS A 43 -74.49 8.56 -45.44
C CYS A 43 -74.86 9.50 -46.58
N ASP A 44 -74.25 9.31 -47.75
CA ASP A 44 -74.33 10.26 -48.88
C ASP A 44 -74.63 9.61 -50.23
N SER A 45 -74.84 8.29 -50.30
CA SER A 45 -74.87 7.53 -51.56
C SER A 45 -76.13 6.68 -51.77
N PRO A 46 -77.37 7.24 -51.77
CA PRO A 46 -77.72 8.65 -51.58
C PRO A 46 -77.96 9.04 -50.12
N ALA A 47 -77.89 10.34 -49.80
CA ALA A 47 -78.29 10.85 -48.49
C ALA A 47 -79.81 10.74 -48.28
N SER A 48 -80.25 10.51 -47.03
CA SER A 48 -81.68 10.46 -46.70
C SER A 48 -82.35 11.80 -46.97
N ALA A 49 -83.44 11.82 -47.75
CA ALA A 49 -84.16 13.03 -48.11
C ALA A 49 -85.69 12.79 -48.12
N TYR A 50 -86.46 13.87 -48.01
CA TYR A 50 -87.94 13.85 -48.07
C TYR A 50 -88.60 12.87 -47.10
N GLY A 51 -88.04 12.73 -45.88
CA GLY A 51 -88.58 11.86 -44.84
C GLY A 51 -88.22 10.38 -44.95
N GLY A 52 -87.23 10.02 -45.78
CA GLY A 52 -86.68 8.66 -45.85
C GLY A 52 -85.82 8.29 -44.64
N GLU A 53 -85.61 6.99 -44.45
CA GLU A 53 -84.91 6.41 -43.30
C GLU A 53 -83.41 6.77 -43.27
N THR A 54 -82.84 6.90 -42.08
CA THR A 54 -81.39 7.13 -41.91
C THR A 54 -80.59 5.86 -42.19
N CYS A 55 -79.31 6.00 -42.58
CA CYS A 55 -78.47 4.85 -42.86
C CYS A 55 -78.33 3.89 -41.64
N PRO A 56 -78.67 2.60 -41.77
CA PRO A 56 -78.60 1.65 -40.67
C PRO A 56 -77.16 1.19 -40.38
N GLY A 57 -76.78 1.15 -39.09
CA GLY A 57 -75.47 0.68 -38.62
C GLY A 57 -74.46 1.81 -38.30
N PRO A 58 -73.22 1.46 -37.91
CA PRO A 58 -72.25 2.47 -37.47
C PRO A 58 -71.56 3.19 -38.64
N ALA A 59 -71.23 4.47 -38.43
CA ALA A 59 -70.47 5.32 -39.35
C ALA A 59 -68.95 5.14 -39.23
N SER A 60 -68.47 4.43 -38.21
CA SER A 60 -67.07 4.07 -38.00
C SER A 60 -66.93 2.58 -37.73
N GLN A 61 -65.80 2.01 -38.13
CA GLN A 61 -65.44 0.64 -37.84
C GLN A 61 -64.01 0.60 -37.32
N THR A 62 -63.79 -0.19 -36.27
CA THR A 62 -62.47 -0.42 -35.66
C THR A 62 -62.05 -1.86 -35.90
N MET A 63 -60.77 -2.08 -36.19
CA MET A 63 -60.16 -3.40 -36.38
C MET A 63 -58.83 -3.45 -35.62
N GLU A 64 -58.59 -4.58 -34.95
CA GLU A 64 -57.31 -4.87 -34.30
C GLU A 64 -56.20 -5.05 -35.35
N CYS A 65 -55.00 -4.56 -35.04
CA CYS A 65 -53.80 -4.67 -35.85
C CYS A 65 -52.58 -4.98 -34.98
N GLY A 66 -51.63 -5.76 -35.50
CA GLY A 66 -50.45 -6.23 -34.76
C GLY A 66 -50.65 -7.58 -34.06
N GLU A 67 -49.57 -8.34 -33.88
CA GLU A 67 -49.56 -9.65 -33.17
C GLU A 67 -49.32 -9.45 -31.66
N PRO A 68 -50.05 -10.15 -30.78
CA PRO A 68 -49.79 -10.12 -29.33
C PRO A 68 -48.47 -10.85 -29.01
N CYS A 69 -47.67 -10.28 -28.10
CA CYS A 69 -46.36 -10.79 -27.65
C CYS A 69 -46.36 -12.23 -27.11
N GLN A 70 -47.53 -12.86 -26.90
CA GLN A 70 -47.64 -14.24 -26.43
C GLN A 70 -47.29 -15.28 -27.51
N ASN A 71 -47.27 -14.90 -28.80
CA ASN A 71 -47.10 -15.83 -29.94
C ASN A 71 -45.75 -15.69 -30.68
N ILE A 72 -44.86 -14.82 -30.24
CA ILE A 72 -43.50 -14.69 -30.79
C ILE A 72 -42.56 -15.52 -29.91
N PRO A 73 -41.76 -16.47 -30.45
CA PRO A 73 -40.77 -17.18 -29.65
C PRO A 73 -39.80 -16.15 -29.06
N MET A 74 -39.74 -16.08 -27.73
CA MET A 74 -38.72 -15.29 -27.03
C MET A 74 -37.36 -15.73 -27.56
N THR A 75 -36.60 -14.79 -28.13
CA THR A 75 -35.25 -15.07 -28.61
C THR A 75 -34.45 -15.68 -27.46
N THR A 76 -33.89 -16.86 -27.73
CA THR A 76 -33.06 -17.65 -26.83
C THR A 76 -31.78 -16.89 -26.50
N MET A 77 -31.84 -15.98 -25.53
CA MET A 77 -30.65 -15.41 -24.89
C MET A 77 -30.52 -16.05 -23.51
N ASN A 78 -29.49 -16.87 -23.37
CA ASN A 78 -29.17 -17.65 -22.19
C ASN A 78 -28.99 -16.76 -20.95
N SER A 79 -29.71 -17.12 -19.88
CA SER A 79 -29.31 -17.11 -18.46
C SER A 79 -28.57 -15.91 -17.85
N LYS A 80 -28.59 -14.71 -18.46
CA LYS A 80 -28.08 -13.48 -17.83
C LYS A 80 -29.07 -12.35 -17.99
N CYS A 81 -29.29 -11.57 -16.92
CA CYS A 81 -30.19 -10.42 -16.92
C CYS A 81 -29.78 -9.39 -17.98
N HIS A 82 -30.49 -9.40 -19.11
CA HIS A 82 -30.32 -8.40 -20.16
C HIS A 82 -31.32 -7.27 -19.95
N LYS A 83 -30.86 -6.01 -20.03
CA LYS A 83 -31.74 -4.89 -20.41
C LYS A 83 -32.27 -5.20 -21.80
N ALA A 84 -33.60 -5.22 -21.94
CA ALA A 84 -34.22 -5.37 -23.24
C ALA A 84 -33.69 -4.25 -24.15
N SER A 85 -32.99 -4.64 -25.21
CA SER A 85 -32.46 -3.75 -26.21
C SER A 85 -33.59 -2.89 -26.76
N SER A 86 -33.52 -1.58 -26.57
CA SER A 86 -34.28 -0.61 -27.36
C SER A 86 -33.69 -0.55 -28.78
N SER A 87 -33.77 -1.67 -29.52
CA SER A 87 -33.50 -1.70 -30.96
C SER A 87 -34.80 -1.35 -31.69
N PRO A 88 -34.79 -0.40 -32.65
CA PRO A 88 -35.99 -0.09 -33.43
C PRO A 88 -36.38 -1.17 -34.45
N PHE A 89 -35.62 -2.26 -34.63
CA PHE A 89 -35.85 -3.20 -35.75
C PHE A 89 -35.54 -4.68 -35.47
N GLN A 90 -36.01 -5.23 -34.35
CA GLN A 90 -36.12 -6.69 -34.24
C GLN A 90 -37.44 -7.07 -33.55
N ALA A 91 -38.28 -7.82 -34.26
CA ALA A 91 -39.57 -8.28 -33.74
C ALA A 91 -39.33 -9.26 -32.57
N GLY A 92 -39.59 -8.81 -31.34
CA GLY A 92 -39.39 -9.59 -30.13
C GLY A 92 -40.10 -8.96 -28.92
N CYS A 93 -40.43 -9.80 -27.94
CA CYS A 93 -41.05 -9.39 -26.69
C CYS A 93 -40.00 -8.79 -25.77
N HIS A 94 -40.19 -7.53 -25.34
CA HIS A 94 -39.28 -6.84 -24.43
C HIS A 94 -39.97 -6.61 -23.08
N CYS A 95 -39.16 -6.48 -22.03
CA CYS A 95 -39.63 -6.05 -20.72
C CYS A 95 -39.91 -4.55 -20.72
N ALA A 96 -40.88 -4.11 -19.91
CA ALA A 96 -41.15 -2.69 -19.70
C ALA A 96 -39.90 -1.93 -19.24
N ASP A 97 -39.84 -0.63 -19.53
CA ASP A 97 -38.69 0.22 -19.22
C ASP A 97 -38.20 0.03 -17.77
N GLY A 98 -36.92 -0.29 -17.63
CA GLY A 98 -36.26 -0.50 -16.33
C GLY A 98 -36.24 -1.94 -15.82
N LYS A 99 -36.92 -2.89 -16.49
CA LYS A 99 -36.91 -4.32 -16.13
C LYS A 99 -36.04 -5.14 -17.08
N VAL A 100 -35.57 -6.29 -16.61
CA VAL A 100 -34.64 -7.18 -17.31
C VAL A 100 -35.21 -8.59 -17.39
N LEU A 101 -34.94 -9.32 -18.48
CA LEU A 101 -35.49 -10.65 -18.71
C LEU A 101 -34.60 -11.71 -18.03
N GLN A 102 -35.17 -12.55 -17.15
CA GLN A 102 -34.52 -13.71 -16.54
C GLN A 102 -35.52 -14.88 -16.53
N ASP A 103 -35.14 -16.04 -17.08
CA ASP A 103 -35.97 -17.24 -17.19
C ASP A 103 -37.35 -17.05 -17.89
N GLY A 104 -37.47 -16.07 -18.80
CA GLY A 104 -38.72 -15.77 -19.48
C GLY A 104 -39.67 -14.84 -18.73
N GLU A 105 -39.27 -14.35 -17.54
CA GLU A 105 -40.00 -13.32 -16.78
C GLU A 105 -39.23 -12.00 -16.71
N CYS A 106 -39.96 -10.90 -16.59
CA CYS A 106 -39.40 -9.56 -16.42
C CYS A 106 -39.17 -9.26 -14.95
N VAL A 107 -37.91 -9.20 -14.54
CA VAL A 107 -37.46 -8.97 -13.16
C VAL A 107 -36.91 -7.56 -13.01
N ASP A 108 -37.01 -6.98 -11.82
CA ASP A 108 -36.34 -5.72 -11.52
C ASP A 108 -34.83 -5.96 -11.34
N PRO A 109 -33.93 -5.07 -11.83
CA PRO A 109 -32.48 -5.27 -11.77
C PRO A 109 -31.93 -5.70 -10.40
N PRO A 110 -32.38 -5.14 -9.25
CA PRO A 110 -31.89 -5.53 -7.93
C PRO A 110 -32.19 -7.00 -7.55
N LEU A 111 -33.11 -7.65 -8.25
CA LEU A 111 -33.54 -9.03 -8.01
C LEU A 111 -32.89 -10.02 -9.00
N CYS A 112 -31.93 -9.57 -9.79
CA CYS A 112 -31.19 -10.42 -10.72
C CYS A 112 -30.16 -11.31 -10.04
N ARG A 113 -30.17 -12.59 -10.44
CA ARG A 113 -29.17 -13.57 -10.01
C ARG A 113 -27.86 -13.30 -10.75
N CYS A 114 -26.73 -13.48 -10.07
CA CYS A 114 -25.40 -13.35 -10.67
C CYS A 114 -24.80 -14.73 -10.93
N THR A 115 -23.70 -14.77 -11.69
CA THR A 115 -22.90 -15.99 -11.87
C THR A 115 -21.52 -15.79 -11.24
N TYR A 116 -21.11 -16.67 -10.34
CA TYR A 116 -19.79 -16.67 -9.70
C TYR A 116 -19.13 -18.04 -9.83
N GLN A 117 -17.93 -18.10 -10.42
CA GLN A 117 -17.17 -19.34 -10.64
C GLN A 117 -18.03 -20.51 -11.19
N THR A 118 -18.91 -20.23 -12.18
CA THR A 118 -19.88 -21.16 -12.81
C THR A 118 -21.13 -21.54 -12.00
N GLN A 119 -21.35 -20.96 -10.82
CA GLN A 119 -22.57 -21.17 -10.02
C GLN A 119 -23.50 -19.95 -10.05
N GLU A 120 -24.82 -20.17 -10.12
CA GLU A 120 -25.81 -19.10 -9.94
C GLU A 120 -25.93 -18.72 -8.46
N VAL A 121 -25.86 -17.41 -8.20
CA VAL A 121 -25.86 -16.86 -6.84
C VAL A 121 -27.00 -15.84 -6.70
N PRO A 122 -27.71 -15.83 -5.56
CA PRO A 122 -28.85 -14.96 -5.38
C PRO A 122 -28.42 -13.47 -5.29
N PRO A 123 -29.34 -12.54 -5.57
CA PRO A 123 -29.09 -11.11 -5.41
C PRO A 123 -28.69 -10.78 -3.97
N GLY A 124 -27.68 -9.92 -3.80
CA GLY A 124 -27.14 -9.55 -2.49
C GLY A 124 -26.26 -10.63 -1.83
N ALA A 125 -26.00 -11.76 -2.49
CA ALA A 125 -25.05 -12.75 -1.98
C ALA A 125 -23.64 -12.18 -1.93
N VAL A 126 -22.95 -12.39 -0.80
CA VAL A 126 -21.55 -12.02 -0.58
C VAL A 126 -20.72 -13.31 -0.56
N LEU A 127 -19.77 -13.43 -1.48
CA LEU A 127 -18.93 -14.62 -1.65
C LEU A 127 -17.44 -14.25 -1.62
N PRO A 128 -16.57 -15.12 -1.09
CA PRO A 128 -15.14 -14.84 -1.02
C PRO A 128 -14.51 -14.83 -2.43
N TYR A 129 -13.78 -13.74 -2.76
CA TYR A 129 -13.01 -13.59 -4.00
C TYR A 129 -11.59 -14.12 -3.85
N ASN A 130 -10.93 -13.71 -2.76
CA ASN A 130 -9.63 -14.16 -2.31
C ASN A 130 -9.62 -14.19 -0.77
N GLU A 131 -8.45 -14.30 -0.16
CA GLU A 131 -8.30 -14.48 1.29
C GLU A 131 -8.87 -13.31 2.13
N CYS A 132 -9.00 -12.11 1.53
CA CYS A 132 -9.45 -10.91 2.25
C CYS A 132 -10.60 -10.15 1.58
N ASN A 133 -10.81 -10.34 0.28
CA ASN A 133 -11.81 -9.63 -0.50
C ASN A 133 -13.04 -10.51 -0.74
N ASN A 134 -14.20 -9.86 -0.82
CA ASN A 134 -15.45 -10.49 -1.19
C ASN A 134 -16.02 -9.88 -2.48
N CYS A 135 -16.86 -10.65 -3.14
CA CYS A 135 -17.69 -10.21 -4.24
C CYS A 135 -19.14 -10.21 -3.79
N THR A 136 -19.86 -9.13 -4.10
CA THR A 136 -21.30 -9.00 -3.84
C THR A 136 -22.06 -9.03 -5.16
N CYS A 137 -23.15 -9.80 -5.21
CA CYS A 137 -24.06 -9.80 -6.35
C CYS A 137 -24.97 -8.56 -6.30
N VAL A 138 -24.72 -7.59 -7.19
CA VAL A 138 -25.47 -6.34 -7.29
C VAL A 138 -25.99 -6.20 -8.72
N ASN A 139 -27.31 -6.08 -8.88
CA ASN A 139 -27.96 -5.87 -10.17
C ASN A 139 -27.59 -6.89 -11.28
N GLY A 140 -27.35 -8.15 -10.91
CA GLY A 140 -26.94 -9.20 -11.87
C GLY A 140 -25.44 -9.25 -12.20
N ASN A 141 -24.63 -8.36 -11.61
CA ASN A 141 -23.17 -8.36 -11.74
C ASN A 141 -22.49 -8.68 -10.40
N MET A 142 -21.35 -9.38 -10.46
CA MET A 142 -20.48 -9.56 -9.30
C MET A 142 -19.56 -8.34 -9.16
N GLU A 143 -19.74 -7.56 -8.10
CA GLU A 143 -18.84 -6.46 -7.73
C GLU A 143 -17.87 -6.95 -6.66
N CYS A 144 -16.59 -7.03 -6.98
CA CYS A 144 -15.55 -7.55 -6.08
C CYS A 144 -14.66 -6.42 -5.55
N ASP A 145 -14.32 -6.49 -4.27
CA ASP A 145 -13.28 -5.63 -3.71
C ASP A 145 -11.91 -5.99 -4.33
N THR A 146 -11.15 -4.96 -4.68
CA THR A 146 -9.81 -5.06 -5.28
C THR A 146 -8.73 -4.49 -4.38
N ALA A 147 -9.08 -4.13 -3.14
CA ALA A 147 -8.12 -3.68 -2.15
C ALA A 147 -7.02 -4.76 -1.96
N PRO A 148 -5.74 -4.35 -1.94
CA PRO A 148 -4.65 -5.28 -1.71
C PRO A 148 -4.77 -5.88 -0.30
N CYS A 149 -4.58 -7.20 -0.18
CA CYS A 149 -4.82 -7.89 1.07
C CYS A 149 -3.86 -7.46 2.19
N PRO A 150 -4.32 -7.42 3.44
CA PRO A 150 -3.46 -7.23 4.61
C PRO A 150 -2.38 -8.31 4.64
N VAL A 151 -1.12 -7.88 4.75
CA VAL A 151 0.01 -8.79 4.97
C VAL A 151 0.44 -8.61 6.42
N ASP A 152 0.28 -9.66 7.22
CA ASP A 152 0.69 -9.66 8.62
C ASP A 152 2.23 -9.69 8.73
N CYS A 153 2.74 -9.03 9.76
CA CYS A 153 4.16 -9.00 10.09
C CYS A 153 4.69 -10.40 10.42
N GLY A 154 5.82 -10.78 9.82
CA GLY A 154 6.55 -11.99 10.16
C GLY A 154 7.90 -11.69 10.82
N TRP A 155 8.25 -12.49 11.83
CA TRP A 155 9.53 -12.37 12.54
C TRP A 155 10.67 -12.94 11.70
N CYS A 156 11.78 -12.21 11.62
CA CYS A 156 13.08 -12.79 11.28
C CYS A 156 13.50 -13.84 12.31
N PRO A 157 14.39 -14.78 11.92
CA PRO A 157 15.12 -15.60 12.86
C PRO A 157 15.82 -14.74 13.91
N TRP A 158 16.01 -15.30 15.10
CA TRP A 158 16.79 -14.64 16.13
C TRP A 158 18.24 -14.47 15.69
N SER A 159 18.85 -13.36 16.06
CA SER A 159 20.31 -13.22 16.04
C SER A 159 20.94 -14.26 16.96
N ILE A 160 22.24 -14.46 16.79
CA ILE A 160 23.01 -15.25 17.74
C ILE A 160 23.04 -14.56 19.10
N TRP A 161 23.35 -15.32 20.13
CA TRP A 161 23.58 -14.77 21.46
C TRP A 161 24.82 -13.88 21.45
N GLY A 162 24.70 -12.67 22.02
CA GLY A 162 25.84 -11.84 22.36
C GLY A 162 26.72 -12.48 23.44
N GLU A 163 27.92 -11.92 23.61
CA GLU A 163 28.83 -12.33 24.70
C GLU A 163 28.21 -12.08 26.08
N CYS A 164 28.64 -12.84 27.07
CA CYS A 164 28.16 -12.66 28.42
C CYS A 164 28.71 -11.36 29.02
N SER A 165 27.86 -10.59 29.69
CA SER A 165 28.24 -9.29 30.28
C SER A 165 29.30 -9.39 31.38
N LYS A 166 29.49 -10.57 31.98
CA LYS A 166 30.52 -10.84 32.99
C LYS A 166 31.19 -12.17 32.72
N THR A 167 32.45 -12.33 33.13
CA THR A 167 33.18 -13.61 33.08
C THR A 167 32.91 -14.50 34.30
N CYS A 168 32.47 -13.93 35.41
CA CYS A 168 32.03 -14.61 36.64
C CYS A 168 30.99 -13.75 37.40
N GLY A 169 30.36 -14.30 38.42
CA GLY A 169 29.48 -13.56 39.33
C GLY A 169 28.09 -13.23 38.77
N ALA A 170 27.55 -14.12 37.92
CA ALA A 170 26.25 -14.01 37.25
C ALA A 170 26.15 -12.78 36.32
N GLY A 171 26.51 -12.99 35.06
CA GLY A 171 26.26 -12.07 33.95
C GLY A 171 24.97 -12.38 33.19
N VAL A 172 24.70 -11.61 32.13
CA VAL A 172 23.57 -11.80 31.21
C VAL A 172 24.05 -11.68 29.77
N ARG A 173 23.40 -12.42 28.86
CA ARG A 173 23.60 -12.34 27.41
C ARG A 173 22.28 -12.00 26.74
N SER A 174 22.33 -11.35 25.58
CA SER A 174 21.13 -10.90 24.86
C SER A 174 21.17 -11.32 23.38
N ARG A 175 20.00 -11.48 22.77
CA ARG A 175 19.81 -11.66 21.32
C ARG A 175 18.60 -10.89 20.81
N TYR A 176 18.53 -10.65 19.51
CA TYR A 176 17.58 -9.72 18.88
C TYR A 176 16.90 -10.33 17.65
N ARG A 177 15.69 -9.86 17.31
CA ARG A 177 15.02 -10.20 16.04
C ARG A 177 14.20 -9.01 15.54
N SER A 178 13.92 -8.96 14.25
CA SER A 178 13.18 -7.89 13.60
C SER A 178 11.90 -8.42 12.93
N GLY A 179 10.88 -7.56 12.80
CA GLY A 179 9.55 -7.90 12.30
C GLY A 179 9.35 -7.49 10.83
N ASP A 180 10.25 -7.90 9.96
CA ASP A 180 10.34 -7.48 8.56
C ASP A 180 10.38 -8.66 7.58
N ASN A 181 10.01 -9.87 8.04
CA ASN A 181 9.99 -11.07 7.20
C ASN A 181 8.62 -11.77 7.15
N PRO A 182 7.61 -11.24 6.43
CA PRO A 182 7.60 -9.96 5.72
C PRO A 182 7.21 -8.78 6.64
N PRO A 183 7.45 -7.52 6.23
CA PRO A 183 6.93 -6.36 6.96
C PRO A 183 5.40 -6.26 6.81
N PRO A 184 4.69 -5.69 7.80
CA PRO A 184 3.24 -5.53 7.71
C PRO A 184 2.86 -4.56 6.58
N GLN A 185 1.92 -4.97 5.72
CA GLN A 185 1.42 -4.15 4.60
C GLN A 185 -0.10 -4.11 4.61
N ASN A 186 -0.68 -3.08 3.98
CA ASN A 186 -2.12 -2.95 3.74
C ASN A 186 -2.99 -3.13 5.01
N GLY A 187 -2.51 -2.65 6.16
CA GLY A 187 -3.23 -2.76 7.43
C GLY A 187 -3.12 -4.12 8.12
N GLY A 188 -2.17 -4.98 7.71
CA GLY A 188 -1.86 -6.23 8.40
C GLY A 188 -1.35 -6.02 9.83
N LYS A 189 -1.43 -7.08 10.63
CA LYS A 189 -1.11 -7.05 12.06
C LYS A 189 0.37 -6.88 12.30
N MET A 190 0.70 -6.18 13.38
CA MET A 190 2.07 -6.04 13.87
C MET A 190 2.54 -7.35 14.53
N CYS A 191 3.85 -7.61 14.50
CA CYS A 191 4.41 -8.81 15.08
C CYS A 191 4.18 -8.86 16.60
N GLU A 192 3.61 -9.97 17.07
CA GLU A 192 3.37 -10.20 18.50
C GLU A 192 4.60 -10.82 19.19
N GLY A 193 4.95 -10.31 20.37
CA GLY A 193 6.07 -10.79 21.19
C GLY A 193 7.28 -9.84 21.25
N PRO A 194 8.30 -10.14 22.07
CA PRO A 194 9.45 -9.27 22.24
C PRO A 194 10.43 -9.37 21.06
N ALA A 195 11.08 -8.25 20.72
CA ALA A 195 12.17 -8.17 19.75
C ALA A 195 13.56 -8.40 20.38
N THR A 196 13.62 -8.62 21.69
CA THR A 196 14.85 -8.82 22.46
C THR A 196 14.62 -9.92 23.48
N ASP A 197 15.60 -10.80 23.60
CA ASP A 197 15.63 -11.92 24.54
C ASP A 197 16.91 -11.85 25.38
N ILE A 198 16.80 -12.19 26.67
CA ILE A 198 17.87 -12.02 27.68
C ILE A 198 17.97 -13.29 28.51
N ASP A 199 19.18 -13.84 28.63
CA ASP A 199 19.46 -15.09 29.31
C ASP A 199 20.63 -14.95 30.31
N PRO A 200 20.51 -15.49 31.54
CA PRO A 200 21.62 -15.49 32.51
C PRO A 200 22.81 -16.33 32.02
N CYS A 201 24.02 -15.87 32.27
CA CYS A 201 25.26 -16.58 31.92
C CYS A 201 26.35 -16.35 32.97
N ASN A 202 27.38 -17.19 32.97
CA ASN A 202 28.54 -17.08 33.89
C ASN A 202 28.18 -16.92 35.37
N THR A 203 27.32 -17.81 35.87
CA THR A 203 26.82 -17.83 37.26
C THR A 203 27.82 -18.34 38.29
N GLN A 204 29.01 -18.78 37.86
CA GLN A 204 30.09 -19.17 38.77
C GLN A 204 30.50 -18.02 39.70
N PRO A 205 30.69 -18.25 41.01
CA PRO A 205 31.20 -17.24 41.94
C PRO A 205 32.57 -16.71 41.49
N CYS A 206 32.80 -15.40 41.58
CA CYS A 206 34.15 -14.84 41.45
C CYS A 206 34.93 -15.13 42.75
N GLU A 207 36.20 -15.52 42.66
CA GLU A 207 37.03 -15.70 43.85
C GLU A 207 37.46 -14.35 44.43
N VAL A 208 36.99 -14.00 45.63
CA VAL A 208 37.52 -12.84 46.37
C VAL A 208 37.57 -13.12 47.88
N SER A 209 38.69 -12.74 48.50
CA SER A 209 39.00 -12.81 49.92
C SER A 209 38.23 -11.80 50.77
N LEU A 210 37.90 -12.17 52.01
CA LEU A 210 37.02 -11.48 52.95
C LEU A 210 37.68 -10.29 53.71
N VAL A 211 36.93 -9.19 53.83
CA VAL A 211 36.52 -8.41 55.04
C VAL A 211 36.42 -6.91 54.69
N GLY A 212 35.24 -6.31 54.90
CA GLY A 212 34.98 -4.86 54.75
C GLY A 212 33.56 -4.57 54.24
N TRP A 213 32.92 -3.53 54.80
CA TRP A 213 31.54 -3.02 54.57
C TRP A 213 30.39 -3.54 55.46
N SER A 214 29.47 -2.62 55.82
CA SER A 214 28.14 -2.95 56.36
C SER A 214 27.20 -3.54 55.29
N ASP A 215 26.05 -4.06 55.72
CA ASP A 215 24.95 -4.41 54.81
C ASP A 215 24.41 -3.15 54.09
N TRP A 216 23.93 -3.37 52.87
CA TRP A 216 23.32 -2.33 52.04
C TRP A 216 21.92 -1.92 52.53
N THR A 217 21.57 -0.65 52.35
CA THR A 217 20.18 -0.17 52.50
C THR A 217 19.26 -0.76 51.43
N ASN A 218 17.94 -0.63 51.64
CA ASN A 218 16.97 -0.85 50.56
C ASN A 218 17.15 0.18 49.43
N TRP A 219 16.75 -0.21 48.23
CA TRP A 219 16.79 0.64 47.03
C TRP A 219 15.80 1.82 47.12
N THR A 220 16.21 2.98 46.60
CA THR A 220 15.33 4.13 46.43
C THR A 220 14.27 3.91 45.35
N SER A 221 13.23 4.74 45.32
CA SER A 221 12.32 4.80 44.17
C SER A 221 13.07 5.17 42.88
N CYS A 222 12.57 4.70 41.75
CA CYS A 222 13.17 4.93 40.44
C CYS A 222 13.21 6.43 40.09
N THR A 223 14.33 6.93 39.58
CA THR A 223 14.47 8.35 39.18
C THR A 223 13.66 8.69 37.93
N ALA A 224 13.30 7.69 37.11
CA ALA A 224 12.48 7.87 35.93
C ALA A 224 11.01 7.53 36.21
N THR A 225 10.08 8.26 35.58
CA THR A 225 8.64 8.00 35.65
C THR A 225 8.14 7.04 34.58
N CYS A 226 8.91 6.87 33.50
CA CYS A 226 8.79 5.82 32.50
C CYS A 226 10.19 5.55 31.91
N GLY A 227 10.37 4.40 31.28
CA GLY A 227 11.64 3.96 30.71
C GLY A 227 12.62 3.51 31.79
N ASN A 228 13.90 3.57 31.47
CA ASN A 228 14.96 3.22 32.41
C ASN A 228 15.30 4.43 33.27
N GLY A 229 15.27 4.25 34.58
CA GLY A 229 15.81 5.19 35.54
C GLY A 229 16.92 4.54 36.35
N LEU A 230 17.41 5.28 37.34
CA LEU A 230 18.37 4.79 38.32
C LEU A 230 17.69 4.71 39.67
N GLN A 231 18.05 3.71 40.45
CA GLN A 231 17.77 3.64 41.87
C GLN A 231 19.09 3.41 42.60
N TYR A 232 19.18 3.94 43.82
CA TYR A 232 20.41 3.97 44.59
C TYR A 232 20.22 3.22 45.91
N ARG A 233 21.31 2.65 46.42
CA ARG A 233 21.40 2.17 47.80
C ARG A 233 22.78 2.44 48.37
N TYR A 234 22.90 2.46 49.69
CA TYR A 234 24.08 2.95 50.41
C TYR A 234 24.54 1.94 51.46
N ARG A 235 25.82 1.96 51.81
CA ARG A 235 26.43 1.19 52.91
C ARG A 235 27.56 1.97 53.54
N GLU A 236 27.93 1.64 54.77
CA GLU A 236 28.89 2.40 55.56
C GLU A 236 30.12 1.55 55.91
N CYS A 237 31.29 2.19 55.97
CA CYS A 237 32.53 1.58 56.43
C CYS A 237 32.76 1.98 57.90
N PRO A 238 32.97 1.02 58.83
CA PRO A 238 33.27 1.33 60.23
C PRO A 238 34.57 2.15 60.40
N GLU A 239 34.60 3.08 61.35
CA GLU A 239 35.79 3.90 61.63
C GLU A 239 36.99 3.04 62.06
N GLY A 240 38.10 3.18 61.34
CA GLY A 240 39.38 2.51 61.64
C GLY A 240 39.78 1.37 60.70
N GLU A 241 38.93 1.01 59.73
CA GLU A 241 39.19 -0.07 58.77
C GLU A 241 39.36 0.48 57.34
N THR A 242 40.10 -0.24 56.50
CA THR A 242 40.19 0.03 55.06
C THR A 242 39.16 -0.83 54.33
N CYS A 243 38.01 -0.25 53.94
CA CYS A 243 37.03 -0.91 53.09
C CYS A 243 37.31 -0.60 51.61
N ASP A 244 37.44 -1.64 50.79
CA ASP A 244 37.67 -1.51 49.35
C ASP A 244 36.36 -1.69 48.57
N GLY A 245 36.08 -0.80 47.60
CA GLY A 245 34.82 -0.69 46.86
C GLY A 245 33.95 0.52 47.23
N ASP A 246 32.80 0.68 46.58
CA ASP A 246 31.99 1.91 46.72
C ASP A 246 30.97 1.83 47.88
N ALA A 247 30.76 2.97 48.55
CA ALA A 247 29.76 3.15 49.61
C ALA A 247 28.33 3.36 49.07
N MET A 248 28.21 3.51 47.75
CA MET A 248 26.96 3.76 47.04
C MET A 248 26.91 2.84 45.82
N GLU A 249 25.80 2.15 45.66
CA GLU A 249 25.55 1.29 44.51
C GLU A 249 24.38 1.85 43.74
N GLU A 250 24.54 1.94 42.43
CA GLU A 250 23.47 2.30 41.51
C GLU A 250 23.03 1.07 40.73
N THR A 251 21.74 1.00 40.44
CA THR A 251 21.22 0.01 39.51
C THR A 251 20.13 0.59 38.65
N VAL A 252 19.96 0.01 37.47
CA VAL A 252 18.92 0.41 36.55
C VAL A 252 17.60 -0.12 37.07
N CYS A 253 16.65 0.79 37.26
CA CYS A 253 15.25 0.45 37.51
C CYS A 253 14.45 0.68 36.23
N TYR A 254 13.43 -0.15 36.05
CA TYR A 254 12.53 -0.02 34.93
C TYR A 254 11.19 0.53 35.41
N ALA A 255 10.88 1.75 35.00
CA ALA A 255 9.66 2.48 35.36
C ALA A 255 8.50 2.25 34.35
N GLY A 256 8.59 1.21 33.51
CA GLY A 256 7.60 0.92 32.48
C GLY A 256 7.97 1.49 31.11
N ILE A 257 7.15 1.26 30.08
CA ILE A 257 7.47 1.71 28.71
C ILE A 257 7.05 3.19 28.56
N CYS A 258 7.90 4.05 27.98
CA CYS A 258 7.52 5.42 27.66
C CYS A 258 6.63 5.48 26.42
N VAL A 259 5.38 5.89 26.58
CA VAL A 259 4.38 5.99 25.51
C VAL A 259 4.49 7.34 24.80
N TYR A 260 4.68 7.35 23.48
CA TYR A 260 4.76 8.59 22.68
C TYR A 260 3.62 8.66 21.68
N HIS A 261 2.78 9.69 21.78
CA HIS A 261 1.68 9.92 20.85
C HIS A 261 2.16 10.50 19.52
N GLY A 262 1.61 9.98 18.42
CA GLY A 262 1.96 10.40 17.07
C GLY A 262 1.39 11.76 16.72
N ASN A 263 2.13 12.54 15.94
CA ASN A 263 1.65 13.80 15.38
C ASN A 263 2.10 13.98 13.91
N TRP A 264 1.28 14.70 13.14
CA TRP A 264 1.41 14.81 11.69
C TRP A 264 2.66 15.61 11.31
N GLY A 265 3.44 15.05 10.39
CA GLY A 265 4.48 15.75 9.64
C GLY A 265 3.92 16.73 8.62
N ALA A 266 4.81 17.44 7.93
CA ALA A 266 4.43 18.36 6.88
C ALA A 266 3.80 17.63 5.69
N TRP A 267 2.85 18.29 5.02
CA TRP A 267 2.29 17.82 3.76
C TRP A 267 3.33 17.90 2.63
N SER A 268 3.30 16.91 1.74
CA SER A 268 4.00 16.94 0.46
C SER A 268 3.43 18.03 -0.44
N THR A 269 4.17 18.35 -1.50
CA THR A 269 3.62 19.13 -2.62
C THR A 269 2.50 18.37 -3.30
N TRP A 270 1.57 19.11 -3.91
CA TRP A 270 0.51 18.54 -4.76
C TRP A 270 1.10 17.90 -6.01
N THR A 271 0.56 16.74 -6.41
CA THR A 271 0.87 16.11 -7.69
C THR A 271 0.27 16.90 -8.86
N THR A 272 0.77 16.68 -10.07
CA THR A 272 0.12 17.21 -11.28
C THR A 272 -1.26 16.56 -11.48
N CYS A 273 -2.14 17.21 -12.23
CA CYS A 273 -3.45 16.65 -12.53
C CYS A 273 -3.29 15.30 -13.26
N SER A 274 -4.00 14.27 -12.81
CA SER A 274 -3.94 12.93 -13.40
C SER A 274 -4.45 12.86 -14.84
N ALA A 275 -5.18 13.89 -15.28
CA ALA A 275 -5.72 14.00 -16.63
C ALA A 275 -5.10 15.19 -17.35
N SER A 276 -4.81 15.07 -18.65
CA SER A 276 -4.31 16.14 -19.51
C SER A 276 -5.42 16.99 -20.15
N CYS A 277 -6.64 16.43 -20.22
CA CYS A 277 -7.90 17.11 -20.51
C CYS A 277 -9.01 16.44 -19.67
N GLY A 278 -10.14 17.09 -19.52
CA GLY A 278 -11.30 16.64 -18.77
C GLY A 278 -11.13 16.88 -17.27
N THR A 279 -11.89 16.13 -16.46
CA THR A 279 -11.71 16.11 -15.01
C THR A 279 -10.67 15.08 -14.60
N GLY A 280 -9.67 15.49 -13.82
CA GLY A 280 -8.71 14.60 -13.17
C GLY A 280 -8.67 14.82 -11.66
N PHE A 281 -7.68 14.23 -11.01
CA PHE A 281 -7.45 14.39 -9.58
C PHE A 281 -5.98 14.76 -9.32
N THR A 282 -5.76 15.62 -8.33
CA THR A 282 -4.43 15.89 -7.76
C THR A 282 -4.46 15.50 -6.29
N ALA A 283 -3.33 15.01 -5.78
CA ALA A 283 -3.22 14.52 -4.42
C ALA A 283 -1.94 15.03 -3.75
N ARG A 284 -1.97 15.07 -2.42
CA ARG A 284 -0.79 15.24 -1.57
C ARG A 284 -0.89 14.32 -0.37
N GLN A 285 0.25 14.07 0.26
CA GLN A 285 0.37 13.10 1.35
C GLN A 285 1.22 13.65 2.48
N ARG A 286 0.98 13.18 3.70
CA ARG A 286 1.77 13.51 4.89
C ARG A 286 1.97 12.24 5.71
N GLU A 287 3.03 12.23 6.49
CA GLU A 287 3.39 11.08 7.32
C GLU A 287 3.22 11.42 8.80
N CYS A 288 2.81 10.43 9.60
CA CYS A 288 2.66 10.57 11.05
C CYS A 288 4.04 10.41 11.73
N ASN A 289 4.94 11.37 11.51
CA ASN A 289 6.37 11.25 11.85
C ASN A 289 6.91 12.38 12.72
N ASN A 290 6.08 13.29 13.24
CA ASN A 290 6.56 14.47 13.97
C ASN A 290 5.85 14.75 15.31
N PRO A 291 6.06 13.93 16.36
CA PRO A 291 6.88 12.72 16.39
C PRO A 291 6.10 11.48 15.93
N ALA A 292 6.80 10.43 15.53
CA ALA A 292 6.16 9.15 15.22
C ALA A 292 5.60 8.50 16.51
N PRO A 293 4.39 7.89 16.46
CA PRO A 293 3.83 7.18 17.60
C PRO A 293 4.72 5.98 17.94
N SER A 294 5.02 5.79 19.22
CA SER A 294 5.78 4.63 19.69
C SER A 294 5.26 4.13 21.02
N ASN A 295 5.56 2.86 21.31
CA ASN A 295 5.26 2.22 22.60
C ASN A 295 3.77 2.27 23.00
N GLY A 296 2.86 2.03 22.04
CA GLY A 296 1.41 2.05 22.29
C GLY A 296 0.80 3.45 22.31
N GLY A 297 1.54 4.47 21.89
CA GLY A 297 1.00 5.81 21.74
C GLY A 297 -0.01 5.90 20.60
N LYS A 298 -1.09 6.63 20.85
CA LYS A 298 -2.13 6.95 19.86
C LYS A 298 -1.54 7.44 18.54
N PHE A 299 -2.06 6.92 17.44
CA PHE A 299 -1.75 7.38 16.09
C PHE A 299 -2.35 8.76 15.81
N CYS A 300 -1.84 9.40 14.75
CA CYS A 300 -2.38 10.65 14.27
C CYS A 300 -3.83 10.48 13.81
N GLU A 301 -4.73 11.33 14.30
CA GLU A 301 -6.13 11.34 13.90
C GLU A 301 -6.32 12.18 12.62
N GLY A 302 -7.04 11.65 11.63
CA GLY A 302 -7.29 12.28 10.33
C GLY A 302 -6.67 11.53 9.15
N SER A 303 -6.90 12.00 7.92
CA SER A 303 -6.35 11.35 6.71
C SER A 303 -4.87 11.70 6.48
N ALA A 304 -4.08 10.70 6.08
CA ALA A 304 -2.69 10.85 5.62
C ALA A 304 -2.61 11.33 4.16
N THR A 305 -3.71 11.26 3.42
CA THR A 305 -3.79 11.63 2.00
C THR A 305 -4.94 12.59 1.79
N GLU A 306 -4.70 13.60 0.97
CA GLU A 306 -5.71 14.57 0.58
C GLU A 306 -5.75 14.65 -0.94
N GLY A 307 -6.93 14.42 -1.52
CA GLY A 307 -7.16 14.48 -2.96
C GLY A 307 -8.22 15.53 -3.27
N VAL A 308 -7.97 16.36 -4.29
CA VAL A 308 -8.94 17.32 -4.81
C VAL A 308 -9.08 17.16 -6.30
N GLN A 309 -10.28 17.42 -6.81
CA GLN A 309 -10.56 17.34 -8.23
C GLN A 309 -9.91 18.51 -8.97
N CYS A 310 -9.24 18.22 -10.08
CA CYS A 310 -8.71 19.21 -11.01
C CYS A 310 -9.49 19.14 -12.33
N ASN A 311 -9.65 20.28 -13.01
CA ASN A 311 -10.35 20.35 -14.28
C ASN A 311 -9.44 20.96 -15.35
N MET A 312 -9.18 20.19 -16.40
CA MET A 312 -8.28 20.50 -17.52
C MET A 312 -9.06 20.79 -18.82
N GLY A 313 -10.40 20.92 -18.76
CA GLY A 313 -11.27 21.32 -19.89
C GLY A 313 -11.70 20.16 -20.81
N SER A 314 -12.84 20.25 -21.51
CA SER A 314 -13.45 19.12 -22.23
C SER A 314 -12.53 18.43 -23.26
N CYS A 315 -12.46 17.09 -23.22
CA CYS A 315 -11.81 16.30 -24.27
C CYS A 315 -12.75 16.18 -25.49
N ASN A 316 -12.18 16.35 -26.69
CA ASN A 316 -12.94 16.32 -27.94
C ASN A 316 -13.29 14.86 -28.32
N ALA A 317 -14.57 14.49 -28.33
CA ALA A 317 -15.01 13.13 -28.66
C ALA A 317 -14.84 12.86 -30.16
N HIS A 318 -14.03 11.84 -30.50
CA HIS A 318 -13.74 11.44 -31.87
C HIS A 318 -14.89 10.65 -32.52
N LEU A 319 -15.15 10.96 -33.79
CA LEU A 319 -16.02 10.20 -34.70
C LEU A 319 -15.44 8.79 -34.94
N CYS A 320 -16.25 7.73 -34.88
CA CYS A 320 -15.81 6.34 -35.11
C CYS A 320 -15.21 6.08 -36.52
N GLU A 321 -15.41 7.01 -37.45
CA GLU A 321 -14.79 7.00 -38.77
C GLU A 321 -13.26 7.06 -38.72
N ASN A 322 -12.67 7.57 -37.63
CA ASN A 322 -11.22 7.64 -37.44
C ASN A 322 -10.59 6.36 -36.87
N ILE A 323 -11.38 5.36 -36.48
CA ILE A 323 -10.89 4.12 -35.88
C ILE A 323 -11.21 2.97 -36.83
N THR A 324 -10.15 2.44 -37.46
CA THR A 324 -10.27 1.50 -38.57
C THR A 324 -10.89 0.18 -38.10
N GLY A 325 -12.04 -0.17 -38.68
CA GLY A 325 -12.76 -1.40 -38.35
C GLY A 325 -13.60 -1.33 -37.06
N SER A 326 -13.69 -0.17 -36.41
CA SER A 326 -14.61 0.03 -35.30
C SER A 326 -16.02 0.36 -35.79
N VAL A 327 -17.01 -0.03 -34.99
CA VAL A 327 -18.41 0.27 -35.19
C VAL A 327 -18.91 0.96 -33.93
N TYR A 328 -19.72 2.01 -34.11
CA TYR A 328 -20.38 2.65 -32.99
C TYR A 328 -21.39 1.67 -32.36
N ASP A 329 -21.29 1.49 -31.05
CA ASP A 329 -22.22 0.70 -30.24
C ASP A 329 -22.64 1.52 -29.02
N ASP A 330 -23.93 1.52 -28.71
CA ASP A 330 -24.47 2.18 -27.52
C ASP A 330 -24.05 1.43 -26.23
N CYS A 331 -23.67 0.15 -26.37
CA CYS A 331 -23.29 -0.72 -25.29
C CYS A 331 -22.24 -1.73 -25.80
N GLY A 332 -20.99 -1.30 -25.89
CA GLY A 332 -19.90 -2.10 -26.48
C GLY A 332 -19.77 -3.56 -25.96
N PRO A 333 -19.02 -4.41 -26.66
CA PRO A 333 -18.96 -5.85 -26.40
C PRO A 333 -18.43 -6.19 -25.00
N ALA A 334 -18.66 -7.43 -24.54
CA ALA A 334 -18.08 -7.93 -23.30
C ALA A 334 -16.54 -7.80 -23.32
N CYS A 335 -15.92 -7.59 -22.16
CA CYS A 335 -14.46 -7.56 -22.04
C CYS A 335 -13.83 -8.84 -22.62
N PRO A 336 -12.66 -8.75 -23.26
CA PRO A 336 -11.80 -7.56 -23.44
C PRO A 336 -12.24 -6.69 -24.64
N ARG A 337 -12.18 -5.35 -24.51
CA ARG A 337 -12.54 -4.41 -25.60
C ARG A 337 -11.33 -3.81 -26.31
N SER A 338 -10.19 -3.76 -25.63
CA SER A 338 -8.91 -3.29 -26.12
C SER A 338 -7.78 -4.18 -25.63
N CYS A 339 -6.59 -4.08 -26.22
CA CYS A 339 -5.41 -4.78 -25.74
C CYS A 339 -5.08 -4.46 -24.26
N GLU A 340 -5.52 -3.30 -23.77
CA GLU A 340 -5.35 -2.86 -22.38
C GLU A 340 -6.31 -3.59 -21.41
N ASP A 341 -7.40 -4.12 -21.94
CA ASP A 341 -8.44 -4.86 -21.19
C ASP A 341 -8.13 -6.36 -21.06
N MET A 342 -7.03 -6.84 -21.66
CA MET A 342 -6.65 -8.26 -21.68
C MET A 342 -6.12 -8.75 -20.32
N SER A 343 -5.56 -7.85 -19.50
CA SER A 343 -5.03 -8.18 -18.17
C SER A 343 -6.10 -8.16 -17.09
N ALA A 344 -7.01 -7.19 -17.13
CA ALA A 344 -8.22 -7.11 -16.31
C ALA A 344 -9.19 -6.08 -16.92
N CYS A 345 -10.49 -6.41 -16.98
CA CYS A 345 -11.49 -5.48 -17.48
C CYS A 345 -12.82 -5.68 -16.77
N VAL A 346 -13.38 -4.56 -16.29
CA VAL A 346 -14.71 -4.49 -15.70
C VAL A 346 -15.65 -3.97 -16.77
N TRP A 347 -16.54 -4.84 -17.26
CA TRP A 347 -17.47 -4.46 -18.31
C TRP A 347 -18.50 -3.46 -17.78
N SER A 348 -18.53 -2.29 -18.39
CA SER A 348 -19.61 -1.32 -18.20
C SER A 348 -20.19 -0.95 -19.56
N CYS A 349 -21.52 -0.81 -19.59
CA CYS A 349 -22.25 -0.36 -20.77
C CYS A 349 -21.97 1.13 -20.97
N GLN A 350 -21.18 1.47 -21.98
CA GLN A 350 -20.85 2.84 -22.34
C GLN A 350 -21.03 2.99 -23.85
N PRO A 351 -21.64 4.09 -24.34
CA PRO A 351 -21.69 4.39 -25.76
C PRO A 351 -20.28 4.71 -26.28
N GLY A 352 -19.91 4.19 -27.45
CA GLY A 352 -18.57 4.39 -27.99
C GLY A 352 -18.30 3.61 -29.26
N CYS A 353 -17.06 3.68 -29.75
CA CYS A 353 -16.60 2.95 -30.93
C CYS A 353 -15.92 1.65 -30.49
N TYR A 354 -16.39 0.52 -30.98
CA TYR A 354 -15.94 -0.82 -30.55
C TYR A 354 -15.66 -1.74 -31.71
N CYS A 355 -14.87 -2.79 -31.44
CA CYS A 355 -14.47 -3.76 -32.45
C CYS A 355 -15.48 -4.91 -32.57
N PRO A 356 -15.90 -5.29 -33.79
CA PRO A 356 -16.81 -6.40 -34.00
C PRO A 356 -16.12 -7.76 -33.83
N SER A 357 -16.87 -8.78 -33.41
CA SER A 357 -16.53 -10.21 -33.52
C SER A 357 -15.13 -10.63 -33.02
N GLY A 358 -14.89 -10.56 -31.71
CA GLY A 358 -13.67 -11.12 -31.08
C GLY A 358 -12.38 -10.33 -31.33
N LEU A 359 -12.46 -9.22 -32.07
CA LEU A 359 -11.38 -8.25 -32.24
C LEU A 359 -11.38 -7.25 -31.07
N VAL A 360 -10.21 -6.71 -30.77
CA VAL A 360 -10.00 -5.71 -29.72
C VAL A 360 -9.36 -4.45 -30.30
N LEU A 361 -9.62 -3.29 -29.69
CA LEU A 361 -8.89 -2.08 -30.07
C LEU A 361 -7.41 -2.25 -29.74
N ASN A 362 -6.54 -1.86 -30.67
CA ASN A 362 -5.11 -1.76 -30.42
C ASN A 362 -4.79 -0.71 -29.34
N GLU A 363 -3.54 -0.72 -28.88
CA GLU A 363 -3.07 0.12 -27.76
C GLU A 363 -3.26 1.63 -28.00
N ASN A 364 -3.15 2.06 -29.25
CA ASN A 364 -3.31 3.46 -29.65
C ASN A 364 -4.78 3.83 -29.97
N ARG A 365 -5.72 2.88 -29.82
CA ARG A 365 -7.15 3.03 -30.13
C ARG A 365 -7.44 3.51 -31.56
N THR A 366 -6.61 3.11 -32.51
CA THR A 366 -6.68 3.52 -33.92
C THR A 366 -7.23 2.44 -34.85
N ALA A 367 -7.19 1.17 -34.45
CA ALA A 367 -7.66 0.06 -35.28
C ALA A 367 -8.08 -1.16 -34.45
N CYS A 368 -8.99 -1.96 -35.01
CA CYS A 368 -9.37 -3.26 -34.49
C CYS A 368 -8.40 -4.35 -34.94
N VAL A 369 -7.84 -5.08 -33.98
CA VAL A 369 -6.83 -6.12 -34.21
C VAL A 369 -7.24 -7.42 -33.50
N ASP A 370 -6.66 -8.53 -33.94
CA ASP A 370 -6.83 -9.82 -33.25
C ASP A 370 -6.15 -9.77 -31.87
N ALA A 371 -6.71 -10.47 -30.88
CA ALA A 371 -6.15 -10.52 -29.53
C ALA A 371 -4.70 -11.03 -29.52
N SER A 372 -4.33 -11.92 -30.44
CA SER A 372 -2.96 -12.40 -30.63
C SER A 372 -1.98 -11.31 -31.05
N ALA A 373 -2.44 -10.20 -31.62
CA ALA A 373 -1.61 -9.06 -32.01
C ALA A 373 -1.38 -8.06 -30.85
N CYS A 374 -1.95 -8.30 -29.67
CA CYS A 374 -1.77 -7.45 -28.51
C CYS A 374 -0.39 -7.64 -27.87
N SER A 375 0.26 -6.51 -27.56
CA SER A 375 1.48 -6.50 -26.78
C SER A 375 1.16 -6.67 -25.29
N CYS A 376 2.09 -7.24 -24.53
CA CYS A 376 1.94 -7.47 -23.10
C CYS A 376 2.60 -6.34 -22.31
N LEU A 377 1.87 -5.77 -21.35
CA LEU A 377 2.41 -4.77 -20.42
C LEU A 377 3.11 -5.46 -19.26
N ASP A 378 4.38 -5.14 -19.06
CA ASP A 378 5.12 -5.50 -17.85
C ASP A 378 4.82 -4.48 -16.74
N LEU A 379 4.14 -4.91 -15.68
CA LEU A 379 3.74 -4.06 -14.55
C LEU A 379 4.90 -3.62 -13.65
N GLU A 380 6.07 -4.26 -13.72
CA GLU A 380 7.24 -3.92 -12.88
C GLU A 380 8.09 -2.83 -13.52
N THR A 381 8.23 -2.88 -14.84
CA THR A 381 9.06 -1.95 -15.62
C THR A 381 8.24 -0.93 -16.40
N ASP A 382 6.91 -1.07 -16.41
CA ASP A 382 5.96 -0.28 -17.20
C ASP A 382 6.29 -0.31 -18.72
N THR A 383 6.89 -1.42 -19.19
CA THR A 383 7.29 -1.59 -20.60
C THR A 383 6.36 -2.54 -21.34
N ARG A 384 6.06 -2.19 -22.61
CA ARG A 384 5.23 -3.01 -23.51
C ARG A 384 6.10 -3.93 -24.37
N HIS A 385 5.76 -5.21 -24.39
CA HIS A 385 6.48 -6.25 -25.11
C HIS A 385 5.65 -6.82 -26.25
N PRO A 386 6.22 -6.97 -27.46
CA PRO A 386 5.46 -7.42 -28.62
C PRO A 386 4.91 -8.85 -28.45
N PRO A 387 3.85 -9.21 -29.19
CA PRO A 387 3.32 -10.58 -29.16
C PRO A 387 4.40 -11.61 -29.51
N ASP A 388 4.31 -12.79 -28.87
CA ASP A 388 5.28 -13.90 -28.92
C ASP A 388 6.70 -13.58 -28.41
N SER A 389 6.93 -12.37 -27.87
CA SER A 389 8.18 -12.06 -27.19
C SER A 389 8.36 -12.92 -25.95
N VAL A 390 9.62 -13.26 -25.68
CA VAL A 390 10.01 -13.99 -24.48
C VAL A 390 10.75 -13.01 -23.59
N ILE A 391 10.20 -12.76 -22.40
CA ILE A 391 10.87 -12.03 -21.34
C ILE A 391 11.22 -13.00 -20.22
N THR A 392 12.20 -12.64 -19.40
CA THR A 392 12.52 -13.40 -18.19
C THR A 392 12.04 -12.57 -17.01
N LYS A 393 11.10 -13.11 -16.23
CA LYS A 393 10.69 -12.55 -14.94
C LYS A 393 11.24 -13.45 -13.85
N ASP A 394 12.09 -12.90 -12.99
CA ASP A 394 12.94 -13.65 -12.07
C ASP A 394 13.79 -14.70 -12.81
N CYS A 395 13.45 -15.98 -12.68
CA CYS A 395 14.03 -17.10 -13.43
C CYS A 395 13.08 -17.70 -14.48
N ASN A 396 11.81 -17.28 -14.48
CA ASN A 396 10.79 -17.88 -15.29
C ASN A 396 10.74 -17.23 -16.68
N GLN A 397 10.72 -18.07 -17.71
CA GLN A 397 10.53 -17.59 -19.07
C GLN A 397 9.04 -17.34 -19.31
N CYS A 398 8.72 -16.08 -19.57
CA CYS A 398 7.38 -15.61 -19.84
C CYS A 398 7.23 -15.31 -21.32
N VAL A 399 6.31 -16.01 -21.98
CA VAL A 399 5.95 -15.75 -23.38
C VAL A 399 4.71 -14.87 -23.41
N CYS A 400 4.79 -13.76 -24.13
CA CYS A 400 3.64 -12.89 -24.36
C CYS A 400 2.67 -13.56 -25.34
N LYS A 401 1.50 -13.98 -24.87
CA LYS A 401 0.44 -14.57 -25.71
C LYS A 401 -0.89 -13.89 -25.42
N ASN A 402 -1.55 -13.42 -26.49
CA ASN A 402 -2.84 -12.75 -26.41
C ASN A 402 -2.84 -11.59 -25.39
N GLY A 403 -1.81 -10.73 -25.39
CA GLY A 403 -1.71 -9.62 -24.44
C GLY A 403 -1.46 -10.01 -22.97
N GLN A 404 -1.25 -11.29 -22.65
CA GLN A 404 -0.91 -11.77 -21.31
C GLN A 404 0.42 -12.56 -21.29
N PHE A 405 1.21 -12.40 -20.23
CA PHE A 405 2.41 -13.21 -20.03
C PHE A 405 2.05 -14.61 -19.50
N SER A 406 2.49 -15.64 -20.21
CA SER A 406 2.43 -17.04 -19.79
C SER A 406 3.84 -17.48 -19.39
N CYS A 407 4.09 -17.62 -18.08
CA CYS A 407 5.40 -17.92 -17.51
C CYS A 407 5.56 -19.40 -17.16
N THR A 408 6.80 -19.90 -17.19
CA THR A 408 7.16 -21.16 -16.53
C THR A 408 6.90 -21.08 -15.01
N GLY A 409 6.67 -22.22 -14.36
CA GLY A 409 6.36 -22.30 -12.94
C GLY A 409 7.51 -22.85 -12.10
N GLU A 410 8.76 -22.51 -12.44
CA GLU A 410 9.93 -22.98 -11.70
C GLU A 410 10.11 -22.16 -10.41
N GLN A 411 10.55 -22.83 -9.35
CA GLN A 411 10.93 -22.17 -8.10
C GLN A 411 12.26 -21.46 -8.29
N CYS A 412 12.21 -20.13 -8.46
CA CYS A 412 13.39 -19.31 -8.69
C CYS A 412 14.27 -19.19 -7.45
N GLU A 413 15.59 -19.18 -7.67
CA GLU A 413 16.54 -18.80 -6.63
C GLU A 413 16.29 -17.35 -6.22
N VAL A 414 15.95 -17.15 -4.95
CA VAL A 414 15.78 -15.81 -4.38
C VAL A 414 17.11 -15.43 -3.71
N PRO A 415 17.79 -14.36 -4.16
CA PRO A 415 18.95 -13.82 -3.45
C PRO A 415 18.53 -13.43 -2.03
N GLY A 416 19.28 -13.91 -1.05
CA GLY A 416 19.04 -13.61 0.35
C GLY A 416 19.24 -12.14 0.63
N GLY A 417 18.37 -11.57 1.48
CA GLY A 417 18.50 -10.18 1.93
C GLY A 417 18.71 -10.07 3.44
N TRP A 418 19.36 -8.99 3.85
CA TRP A 418 19.62 -8.70 5.26
C TRP A 418 18.35 -8.20 5.96
N CYS A 419 17.95 -8.87 7.04
CA CYS A 419 16.99 -8.32 8.00
C CYS A 419 17.51 -6.99 8.57
N TYR A 420 16.62 -6.16 9.12
CA TYR A 420 17.03 -4.97 9.85
C TYR A 420 18.02 -5.30 10.98
N TRP A 421 18.88 -4.32 11.27
CA TRP A 421 19.81 -4.42 12.39
C TRP A 421 19.06 -4.58 13.71
N GLY A 422 19.51 -5.55 14.52
CA GLY A 422 19.17 -5.62 15.92
C GLY A 422 19.64 -4.38 16.68
N ALA A 423 19.07 -4.17 17.87
CA ALA A 423 19.49 -3.07 18.74
C ALA A 423 20.95 -3.25 19.20
N TRP A 424 21.62 -2.13 19.48
CA TRP A 424 22.97 -2.14 20.06
C TRP A 424 22.98 -2.76 21.47
N SER A 425 23.98 -3.58 21.75
CA SER A 425 24.22 -4.23 23.04
C SER A 425 24.72 -3.24 24.08
N LYS A 426 23.80 -2.50 24.70
CA LYS A 426 24.12 -1.52 25.76
C LYS A 426 24.83 -2.12 26.98
N ALA A 427 24.70 -3.43 27.20
CA ALA A 427 25.35 -4.15 28.29
C ALA A 427 26.89 -4.14 28.19
N SER A 428 27.46 -3.94 27.00
CA SER A 428 28.90 -3.90 26.78
C SER A 428 29.55 -2.57 27.22
N CYS A 429 28.75 -1.56 27.54
CA CYS A 429 29.20 -0.18 27.82
C CYS A 429 29.38 0.17 29.31
N GLN A 430 29.34 -0.81 30.20
CA GLN A 430 29.31 -0.59 31.65
C GLN A 430 30.68 -0.73 32.32
N GLY A 431 31.63 0.16 32.00
CA GLY A 431 32.73 0.46 32.93
C GLY A 431 34.18 0.35 32.43
N SER A 432 34.44 0.30 31.12
CA SER A 432 35.81 0.44 30.59
C SER A 432 35.86 1.50 29.49
N CYS A 433 36.92 2.29 29.49
CA CYS A 433 37.13 3.42 28.58
C CYS A 433 37.33 3.01 27.10
N ASP A 434 37.49 1.71 26.81
CA ASP A 434 37.51 1.12 25.47
C ASP A 434 36.31 0.20 25.19
N SER A 435 35.21 0.38 25.92
CA SER A 435 34.01 -0.44 25.73
C SER A 435 33.40 -0.26 24.33
N LEU A 436 33.14 -1.39 23.66
CA LEU A 436 32.49 -1.46 22.35
C LEU A 436 31.09 -2.07 22.50
N GLN A 437 30.08 -1.40 21.96
CA GLN A 437 28.75 -1.97 21.74
C GLN A 437 28.72 -2.74 20.42
N THR A 438 27.90 -3.79 20.37
CA THR A 438 27.75 -4.68 19.23
C THR A 438 26.30 -4.72 18.77
N ARG A 439 26.05 -4.82 17.47
CA ARG A 439 24.75 -5.19 16.91
C ARG A 439 24.90 -6.25 15.84
N GLN A 440 23.82 -6.96 15.54
CA GLN A 440 23.80 -8.08 14.61
C GLN A 440 22.58 -8.06 13.71
N ARG A 441 22.68 -8.68 12.54
CA ARG A 441 21.58 -8.95 11.62
C ARG A 441 21.76 -10.29 10.91
N VAL A 442 20.67 -10.84 10.39
CA VAL A 442 20.63 -12.16 9.75
C VAL A 442 20.18 -12.06 8.30
N CYS A 443 20.71 -12.93 7.45
CA CYS A 443 20.39 -13.02 6.03
C CYS A 443 19.15 -13.92 5.85
N ALA A 444 17.96 -13.31 6.01
CA ALA A 444 16.68 -14.01 5.99
C ALA A 444 15.52 -13.18 5.43
N CYS A 445 15.77 -11.96 4.92
CA CYS A 445 14.76 -11.03 4.38
C CYS A 445 14.99 -10.70 2.90
N PRO A 446 14.62 -11.58 1.96
CA PRO A 446 14.04 -12.92 2.15
C PRO A 446 15.11 -13.99 2.41
N ALA A 447 14.68 -15.18 2.82
CA ALA A 447 15.60 -16.31 3.08
C ALA A 447 16.18 -16.85 1.77
N PRO A 448 17.52 -17.03 1.68
CA PRO A 448 18.13 -17.59 0.49
C PRO A 448 17.78 -19.07 0.33
N ILE A 449 17.46 -19.47 -0.90
CA ILE A 449 17.09 -20.87 -1.23
C ILE A 449 18.32 -21.75 -1.44
N SER A 450 19.45 -21.17 -1.84
CA SER A 450 20.72 -21.87 -2.04
C SER A 450 21.86 -21.14 -1.33
N GLN A 451 22.96 -21.86 -1.13
CA GLN A 451 24.17 -21.31 -0.50
C GLN A 451 24.82 -20.21 -1.37
N GLU A 452 24.59 -20.23 -2.68
CA GLU A 452 25.02 -19.20 -3.63
C GLU A 452 24.18 -17.92 -3.52
N GLY A 453 22.96 -18.01 -2.99
CA GLY A 453 22.10 -16.85 -2.70
C GLY A 453 22.41 -16.15 -1.36
N MET A 454 23.45 -16.55 -0.62
CA MET A 454 23.79 -15.92 0.67
C MET A 454 24.19 -14.45 0.51
N CYS A 455 23.84 -13.64 1.50
CA CYS A 455 24.18 -12.22 1.53
C CYS A 455 25.70 -11.99 1.49
N ALA A 456 26.13 -10.86 0.92
CA ALA A 456 27.53 -10.43 1.00
C ALA A 456 27.91 -10.04 2.44
N ASP A 457 29.20 -10.20 2.78
CA ASP A 457 29.79 -9.86 4.09
C ASP A 457 29.24 -10.65 5.29
N VAL A 458 28.93 -11.93 5.07
CA VAL A 458 28.59 -12.87 6.14
C VAL A 458 29.83 -13.13 6.99
N HIS A 459 29.74 -12.82 8.29
CA HIS A 459 30.80 -13.07 9.25
C HIS A 459 30.74 -14.48 9.82
N SER A 460 29.54 -15.04 10.02
CA SER A 460 29.35 -16.41 10.52
C SER A 460 28.06 -17.05 9.99
N LEU A 461 27.99 -18.38 9.99
CA LEU A 461 26.82 -19.17 9.61
C LEU A 461 26.24 -19.85 10.85
N GLU A 462 24.98 -19.56 11.16
CA GLU A 462 24.30 -20.06 12.37
C GLU A 462 22.88 -20.51 12.00
N GLU A 463 22.54 -21.74 12.37
CA GLU A 463 21.23 -22.38 12.08
C GLU A 463 20.78 -22.33 10.60
N GLY A 464 21.72 -22.23 9.65
CA GLY A 464 21.44 -22.21 8.21
C GLY A 464 21.33 -20.81 7.59
N TYR A 465 21.47 -19.74 8.37
CA TYR A 465 21.42 -18.36 7.90
C TYR A 465 22.78 -17.67 8.06
N GLY A 466 23.07 -16.69 7.18
CA GLY A 466 24.25 -15.83 7.31
C GLY A 466 24.04 -14.76 8.38
N VAL A 467 25.05 -14.50 9.21
CA VAL A 467 25.03 -13.48 10.27
C VAL A 467 26.09 -12.43 9.99
N GLN A 468 25.72 -11.16 10.14
CA GLN A 468 26.65 -10.04 10.13
C GLN A 468 26.63 -9.33 11.49
N GLN A 469 27.81 -8.92 11.94
CA GLN A 469 28.04 -8.26 13.22
C GLN A 469 28.78 -6.95 13.01
N GLU A 470 28.35 -5.91 13.72
CA GLU A 470 28.99 -4.60 13.72
C GLU A 470 29.35 -4.19 15.15
N LYS A 471 30.50 -3.53 15.31
CA LYS A 471 30.99 -3.00 16.60
C LYS A 471 31.17 -1.49 16.49
N ALA A 472 30.76 -0.75 17.51
CA ALA A 472 30.94 0.69 17.61
C ALA A 472 31.34 1.10 19.04
N PRO A 473 32.05 2.23 19.22
CA PRO A 473 32.31 2.79 20.55
C PRO A 473 31.01 3.06 21.30
N CYS A 474 31.05 2.90 22.62
CA CYS A 474 29.94 3.26 23.49
C CYS A 474 29.72 4.79 23.50
N GLU A 475 28.45 5.22 23.48
CA GLU A 475 28.07 6.63 23.63
C GLU A 475 27.54 6.90 25.04
N PRO A 476 28.03 7.94 25.76
CA PRO A 476 29.04 8.91 25.35
C PRO A 476 30.46 8.30 25.32
N TYR A 477 31.27 8.71 24.35
CA TYR A 477 32.66 8.28 24.22
C TYR A 477 33.45 8.70 25.46
N ASN A 478 33.92 7.72 26.24
CA ASN A 478 34.70 7.97 27.46
C ASN A 478 36.17 7.57 27.24
N PRO A 479 37.02 8.47 26.72
CA PRO A 479 38.41 8.17 26.41
C PRO A 479 39.19 7.78 27.68
N CYS A 480 40.11 6.84 27.54
CA CYS A 480 40.93 6.37 28.67
C CYS A 480 41.79 7.49 29.27
N PRO A 481 42.00 7.49 30.60
CA PRO A 481 43.00 8.32 31.25
C PRO A 481 44.36 8.10 30.58
N VAL A 482 45.02 9.20 30.19
CA VAL A 482 46.39 9.19 29.67
C VAL A 482 47.27 9.76 30.76
N ASP A 483 48.12 8.93 31.35
CA ASP A 483 49.05 9.38 32.39
C ASP A 483 50.13 10.29 31.79
N GLY A 484 50.43 11.36 32.50
CA GLY A 484 51.48 12.29 32.12
C GLY A 484 52.85 11.65 32.24
N ASN A 485 53.71 11.95 31.26
CA ASN A 485 55.12 11.58 31.33
C ASN A 485 56.03 12.78 31.04
N TRP A 486 57.17 12.76 31.73
CA TRP A 486 58.16 13.82 31.69
C TRP A 486 58.82 13.92 30.30
N THR A 487 58.97 15.14 29.78
CA THR A 487 59.91 15.40 28.69
C THR A 487 61.34 15.10 29.14
N GLU A 488 62.26 14.95 28.18
CA GLU A 488 63.68 15.00 28.49
C GLU A 488 64.02 16.33 29.20
N TRP A 489 65.03 16.29 30.06
CA TRP A 489 65.53 17.49 30.73
C TRP A 489 66.13 18.45 29.71
N SER A 490 65.85 19.74 29.86
CA SER A 490 66.56 20.79 29.14
C SER A 490 68.06 20.79 29.47
N GLY A 491 68.85 21.42 28.60
CA GLY A 491 70.25 21.71 28.90
C GLY A 491 70.37 22.58 30.15
N TRP A 492 71.51 22.48 30.85
CA TRP A 492 71.79 23.35 31.99
C TRP A 492 71.86 24.81 31.55
N SER A 493 71.23 25.71 32.32
CA SER A 493 71.38 27.15 32.17
C SER A 493 72.86 27.54 32.33
N GLY A 494 73.32 28.55 31.59
CA GLY A 494 74.70 29.04 31.73
C GLY A 494 75.00 29.55 33.14
N CYS A 495 76.22 29.28 33.63
CA CYS A 495 76.79 29.90 34.82
C CYS A 495 77.64 31.12 34.42
N GLU A 496 77.52 32.23 35.14
CA GLU A 496 78.45 33.35 34.98
C GLU A 496 79.79 33.00 35.62
N GLN A 497 80.88 33.22 34.86
CA GLN A 497 82.20 32.61 35.12
C GLN A 497 82.80 32.96 36.50
N CYS A 498 82.35 34.04 37.16
CA CYS A 498 82.99 34.59 38.37
C CYS A 498 82.04 35.00 39.51
N MET A 499 80.81 34.48 39.56
CA MET A 499 79.93 34.65 40.73
C MET A 499 79.46 33.30 41.26
N ALA A 500 79.33 33.20 42.59
CA ALA A 500 78.67 32.05 43.22
C ALA A 500 77.20 32.04 42.75
N GLY A 501 76.79 30.94 42.12
CA GLY A 501 75.46 30.79 41.53
C GLY A 501 75.07 29.32 41.43
N SER A 502 73.84 29.07 40.99
CA SER A 502 73.33 27.73 40.68
C SER A 502 72.84 27.71 39.24
N GLU A 503 73.31 26.74 38.45
CA GLU A 503 72.68 26.43 37.18
C GLU A 503 71.45 25.54 37.44
N PHE A 504 70.45 25.69 36.58
CA PHE A 504 69.21 24.94 36.64
C PHE A 504 68.91 24.30 35.29
N ARG A 505 68.21 23.18 35.34
CA ARG A 505 67.54 22.56 34.19
C ARG A 505 66.11 22.24 34.55
N THR A 506 65.27 22.16 33.54
CA THR A 506 63.82 22.00 33.67
C THR A 506 63.30 20.89 32.76
N ARG A 507 62.17 20.32 33.11
CA ARG A 507 61.39 19.40 32.27
C ARG A 507 59.92 19.69 32.46
N SER A 508 59.08 19.38 31.48
CA SER A 508 57.63 19.57 31.56
C SER A 508 56.90 18.23 31.45
N CYS A 509 55.71 18.15 32.01
CA CYS A 509 54.84 16.98 31.91
C CYS A 509 54.08 17.05 30.58
N ALA A 510 54.73 16.64 29.49
CA ALA A 510 54.23 16.88 28.13
C ALA A 510 54.55 15.77 27.12
N ASN A 511 55.05 14.61 27.53
CA ASN A 511 55.42 13.53 26.60
C ASN A 511 55.00 12.11 27.05
N PRO A 512 53.69 11.77 27.04
CA PRO A 512 52.56 12.64 26.70
C PRO A 512 52.13 13.53 27.88
N PRO A 513 51.39 14.63 27.64
CA PRO A 513 50.73 15.38 28.73
C PRO A 513 49.58 14.55 29.32
N PRO A 514 49.28 14.68 30.62
CA PRO A 514 48.13 14.04 31.23
C PRO A 514 46.84 14.48 30.53
N GLN A 515 45.98 13.52 30.17
CA GLN A 515 44.68 13.79 29.55
C GLN A 515 43.61 12.89 30.18
N HIS A 516 42.35 13.30 30.08
CA HIS A 516 41.19 12.49 30.50
C HIS A 516 41.25 11.99 31.95
N GLY A 517 41.83 12.78 32.87
CA GLY A 517 41.95 12.42 34.28
C GLY A 517 43.09 11.47 34.61
N GLY A 518 44.04 11.25 33.68
CA GLY A 518 45.27 10.50 33.95
C GLY A 518 46.19 11.18 34.95
N GLU A 519 47.10 10.40 35.53
CA GLU A 519 47.94 10.84 36.64
C GLU A 519 48.92 11.94 36.22
N GLU A 520 49.09 12.94 37.09
CA GLU A 520 50.07 14.01 36.91
C GLU A 520 51.49 13.49 37.12
N CYS A 521 52.46 14.07 36.41
CA CYS A 521 53.85 13.66 36.56
C CYS A 521 54.35 13.91 37.99
N THR A 522 54.76 12.85 38.69
CA THR A 522 55.29 12.93 40.05
C THR A 522 56.81 13.21 40.05
N GLY A 523 57.26 14.10 40.95
CA GLY A 523 58.66 14.46 41.15
C GLY A 523 59.03 15.90 40.73
N ASN A 524 60.30 16.27 40.88
CA ASN A 524 60.74 17.65 40.64
C ASN A 524 60.77 18.00 39.14
N HIS A 525 60.19 19.15 38.78
CA HIS A 525 60.20 19.73 37.43
C HIS A 525 61.40 20.66 37.18
N THR A 526 62.11 21.04 38.26
CA THR A 526 63.32 21.88 38.23
C THR A 526 64.41 21.22 39.07
N MET A 527 65.63 21.19 38.54
CA MET A 527 66.80 20.66 39.23
C MET A 527 67.91 21.71 39.18
N SER A 528 68.49 22.04 40.34
CA SER A 528 69.61 22.97 40.46
C SER A 528 70.88 22.28 40.92
N ARG A 529 72.03 22.77 40.48
CA ARG A 529 73.34 22.39 41.01
C ARG A 529 74.26 23.62 41.08
N PRO A 530 75.23 23.65 42.01
CA PRO A 530 76.13 24.78 42.13
C PRO A 530 76.99 24.91 40.87
N CYS A 531 77.21 26.14 40.44
CA CYS A 531 78.18 26.45 39.39
C CYS A 531 79.58 26.02 39.83
N GLN A 532 80.36 25.42 38.92
CA GLN A 532 81.76 25.11 39.19
C GLN A 532 82.59 26.39 39.04
N VAL A 533 82.96 27.00 40.17
CA VAL A 533 83.82 28.18 40.20
C VAL A 533 85.27 27.72 40.07
N ASP A 534 85.91 28.09 38.97
CA ASP A 534 87.34 27.91 38.83
C ASP A 534 88.07 29.06 39.56
N THR A 535 88.52 28.77 40.78
CA THR A 535 89.18 29.75 41.64
C THR A 535 90.50 30.27 41.08
N GLU A 536 91.07 29.65 40.03
CA GLU A 536 92.30 30.13 39.38
C GLU A 536 92.05 31.26 38.37
N LEU A 537 90.83 31.40 37.82
CA LEU A 537 90.50 32.40 36.80
C LEU A 537 89.80 33.65 37.35
N CYS A 538 89.12 33.57 38.50
CA CYS A 538 88.33 34.67 39.07
C CYS A 538 89.02 35.45 40.19
N GLY A 539 90.34 35.25 40.35
CA GLY A 539 91.18 35.91 41.35
C GLY A 539 92.26 36.80 40.73
N ARG A 540 91.91 37.80 39.91
CA ARG A 540 92.76 38.99 39.69
C ARG A 540 91.93 40.26 39.53
N GLU A 541 92.19 41.15 40.48
CA GLU A 541 91.73 42.53 40.73
C GLU A 541 90.33 42.73 41.30
#